data_AF-A0A1H8A9D3-F1
#
_entry.id   AF-A0A1H8A9D3-F1
#
_cell.length_a   1.000
_cell.length_b   1.000
_cell.length_c   1.000
_cell.angle_alpha   90.00
_cell.angle_beta   90.00
_cell.angle_gamma   90.00
#
_symmetry.space_group_name_H-M   'P 1'
#
loop_
_entity.id
_entity.type
_entity.pdbx_description
1 polymer ?
#
loop_
_entity_poly.entity_id
_entity_poly.type
_entity_poly.pdbx_seq_one_letter_code
_entity_poly.pdbx_strand_id
1 'polypeptide(L)'
;MFFGVEDLKTDEIFLKLTKTCEEQPEKRWLPAYYLDICLVDGTTIGKCDLRIGHNDKTYIGGNIGYGIDEPYRGHHYAAKACKLLFQQAKKHG
;
A
#
# COMPACT_ATOMS: atom_id res chain seq x y z
N MET A 1 -11.25 -9.26 6.79
CA MET A 1 -10.95 -8.46 8.00
C MET A 1 -9.71 -7.63 7.75
N PHE A 2 -9.73 -6.33 8.07
CA PHE A 2 -8.58 -5.44 7.90
C PHE A 2 -7.83 -5.27 9.23
N PHE A 3 -6.50 -5.29 9.18
CA PHE A 3 -5.64 -5.05 10.35
C PHE A 3 -5.22 -3.57 10.42
N GLY A 4 -4.92 -3.12 11.64
CA GLY A 4 -4.33 -1.80 11.88
C GLY A 4 -3.04 -1.57 11.09
N VAL A 5 -2.77 -0.31 10.78
CA VAL A 5 -1.64 0.15 9.94
C VAL A 5 -0.69 1.10 10.70
N GLU A 6 -0.86 1.23 12.01
CA GLU A 6 -0.17 2.23 12.84
C GLU A 6 1.35 1.98 12.93
N ASP A 7 1.77 0.75 12.64
CA ASP A 7 3.15 0.28 12.58
C ASP A 7 3.80 0.50 11.21
N LEU A 8 3.06 0.94 10.19
CA LEU A 8 3.59 1.14 8.83
C LEU A 8 4.36 2.46 8.70
N LYS A 9 5.53 2.52 9.35
CA LYS A 9 6.40 3.69 9.37
C LYS A 9 7.89 3.36 9.45
N THR A 10 8.69 4.32 9.02
CA THR A 10 10.15 4.39 9.12
C THR A 10 10.54 5.72 9.76
N ASP A 11 11.82 6.01 9.82
CA ASP A 11 12.38 7.31 10.19
C ASP A 11 12.13 8.41 9.15
N GLU A 12 11.81 8.06 7.89
CA GLU A 12 11.63 9.04 6.80
C GLU A 12 10.17 9.16 6.32
N ILE A 13 9.44 8.04 6.26
CA ILE A 13 8.07 7.97 5.74
C ILE A 13 7.16 7.15 6.64
N PHE A 14 5.85 7.41 6.54
CA PHE A 14 4.79 6.54 7.03
C PHE A 14 3.69 6.36 5.99
N LEU A 15 2.94 5.26 6.10
CA LEU A 15 1.78 5.00 5.24
C LEU A 15 0.50 5.37 5.97
N LYS A 16 -0.25 6.32 5.40
CA LYS A 16 -1.53 6.77 5.96
C LYS A 16 -2.66 6.03 5.27
N LEU A 17 -3.45 5.25 6.02
CA LEU A 17 -4.62 4.59 5.46
C LEU A 17 -5.67 5.63 5.03
N THR A 18 -6.01 5.61 3.75
CA THR A 18 -7.04 6.49 3.17
C THR A 18 -8.38 5.77 3.12
N LYS A 19 -8.38 4.49 2.71
CA LYS A 19 -9.57 3.64 2.70
C LYS A 19 -9.22 2.16 2.64
N THR A 20 -10.16 1.33 3.08
CA THR A 20 -10.19 -0.10 2.76
C THR A 20 -11.36 -0.38 1.83
N CYS A 21 -11.28 -1.47 1.07
CA CYS A 21 -12.35 -1.95 0.22
C CYS A 21 -12.45 -3.46 0.39
N GLU A 22 -13.61 -3.96 0.78
CA GLU A 22 -13.89 -5.40 0.75
C GLU A 22 -13.86 -5.93 -0.70
N GLU A 23 -13.87 -7.26 -0.85
CA GLU A 23 -13.93 -7.89 -2.16
C GLU A 23 -15.20 -7.51 -2.94
N GLN A 24 -15.07 -7.43 -4.27
CA GLN A 24 -16.19 -7.25 -5.20
C GLN A 24 -16.14 -8.40 -6.21
N PRO A 25 -16.82 -9.53 -5.92
CA PRO A 25 -16.77 -10.74 -6.75
C PRO A 25 -17.22 -10.49 -8.20
N GLU A 26 -18.21 -9.63 -8.41
CA GLU A 26 -18.74 -9.28 -9.74
C GLU A 26 -17.69 -8.59 -10.62
N LYS A 27 -16.75 -7.85 -10.01
CA LYS A 27 -15.61 -7.24 -10.71
C LYS A 27 -14.34 -8.08 -10.58
N ARG A 28 -14.38 -9.22 -9.88
CA ARG A 28 -13.20 -10.02 -9.49
C ARG A 28 -12.15 -9.18 -8.76
N TRP A 29 -12.57 -8.22 -7.92
CA TRP A 29 -11.65 -7.45 -7.10
C TRP A 29 -11.47 -8.13 -5.74
N LEU A 30 -10.22 -8.16 -5.30
CA LEU A 30 -9.84 -8.65 -3.98
C LEU A 30 -10.00 -7.53 -2.94
N PRO A 31 -10.06 -7.88 -1.64
CA PRO A 31 -9.97 -6.90 -0.57
C PRO A 31 -8.68 -6.09 -0.70
N ALA A 32 -8.75 -4.77 -0.50
CA ALA A 32 -7.61 -3.89 -0.72
C ALA A 32 -7.50 -2.77 0.32
N TYR A 33 -6.25 -2.42 0.63
CA TYR A 33 -5.86 -1.20 1.34
C TYR A 33 -5.46 -0.15 0.31
N TYR A 34 -5.87 1.10 0.52
CA TYR A 34 -5.37 2.26 -0.22
C TYR A 34 -4.76 3.23 0.77
N LEU A 35 -3.48 3.56 0.55
CA LEU A 35 -2.70 4.38 1.47
C LEU A 35 -2.01 5.51 0.72
N ASP A 36 -1.89 6.65 1.39
CA ASP A 36 -0.99 7.72 0.99
C ASP A 36 0.41 7.46 1.59
N ILE A 37 1.44 7.78 0.82
CA ILE A 37 2.84 7.77 1.28
C ILE A 37 3.15 9.18 1.77
N CYS A 38 3.45 9.33 3.05
CA CYS A 38 3.69 10.62 3.69
C CYS A 38 5.11 10.70 4.26
N LEU A 39 5.75 11.86 4.14
CA LEU A 39 6.93 12.22 4.94
C LEU A 39 6.54 12.38 6.41
N VAL A 40 7.52 12.31 7.32
CA VAL A 40 7.29 12.47 8.77
C VAL A 40 6.64 13.81 9.17
N ASP A 41 6.78 14.85 8.36
CA ASP A 41 6.13 16.15 8.56
C ASP A 41 4.65 16.18 8.12
N GLY A 42 4.14 15.06 7.57
CA GLY A 42 2.78 14.91 7.09
C GLY A 42 2.57 15.22 5.61
N THR A 43 3.60 15.66 4.88
CA THR A 43 3.54 15.92 3.44
C THR A 43 3.28 14.63 2.66
N THR A 44 2.20 14.56 1.88
CA THR A 44 1.94 13.45 0.97
C THR A 44 2.82 13.55 -0.27
N ILE A 45 3.55 12.47 -0.57
CA ILE A 45 4.54 12.40 -1.65
C ILE A 45 4.27 11.28 -2.67
N GLY A 46 3.15 10.58 -2.50
CA GLY A 46 2.80 9.46 -3.34
C GLY A 46 1.66 8.64 -2.76
N LYS A 47 1.34 7.54 -3.43
CA LYS A 47 0.25 6.63 -3.06
C LYS A 47 0.65 5.19 -3.28
N CYS A 48 0.04 4.29 -2.53
CA CYS A 48 0.15 2.86 -2.76
C CYS A 48 -1.13 2.12 -2.39
N ASP A 49 -1.26 0.92 -2.93
CA ASP A 49 -2.35 0.01 -2.65
C ASP A 49 -1.83 -1.42 -2.48
N LEU A 50 -2.51 -2.16 -1.61
CA LEU A 50 -2.21 -3.56 -1.32
C LEU A 50 -3.48 -4.38 -1.41
N ARG A 51 -3.49 -5.35 -2.32
CA ARG A 51 -4.59 -6.29 -2.56
C ARG A 51 -4.27 -7.61 -1.85
N ILE A 52 -5.22 -8.14 -1.09
CA ILE A 52 -5.05 -9.35 -0.26
C ILE A 52 -5.67 -10.56 -0.95
N GLY A 53 -4.90 -11.64 -1.08
CA GLY A 53 -5.30 -12.86 -1.76
C GLY A 53 -4.74 -12.99 -3.18
N HIS A 54 -5.27 -13.94 -3.95
CA HIS A 54 -4.77 -14.25 -5.28
C HIS A 54 -5.91 -14.59 -6.24
N ASN A 55 -5.87 -13.99 -7.42
CA ASN A 55 -6.68 -14.34 -8.59
C ASN A 55 -5.94 -13.96 -9.90
N ASP A 56 -6.56 -14.24 -11.05
CA ASP A 56 -5.99 -13.93 -12.38
C ASP A 56 -5.56 -12.46 -12.54
N LYS A 57 -6.28 -11.52 -11.91
CA LYS A 57 -5.95 -10.09 -11.99
C LYS A 57 -4.70 -9.75 -11.21
N THR A 58 -4.51 -10.32 -10.02
CA THR A 58 -3.27 -10.15 -9.25
C THR A 58 -2.12 -10.98 -9.80
N TYR A 59 -2.39 -12.07 -10.52
CA TYR A 59 -1.35 -12.82 -11.22
C TYR A 59 -0.67 -11.95 -12.29
N ILE A 60 -1.45 -11.13 -13.01
CA ILE A 60 -0.92 -10.22 -14.05
C ILE A 60 -0.51 -8.86 -13.46
N GLY A 61 -1.40 -8.21 -12.72
CA GLY A 61 -1.24 -6.83 -12.24
C GLY A 61 -0.59 -6.70 -10.86
N GLY A 62 -0.26 -7.82 -10.22
CA GLY A 62 0.34 -7.86 -8.90
C GLY A 62 -0.62 -7.51 -7.75
N ASN A 63 -0.12 -7.74 -6.53
CA ASN A 63 -0.80 -7.40 -5.29
C ASN A 63 -0.49 -5.97 -4.81
N ILE A 64 0.58 -5.35 -5.30
CA ILE A 64 1.05 -4.04 -4.86
C ILE A 64 1.00 -3.07 -6.04
N GLY A 65 0.32 -1.94 -5.83
CA GLY A 65 0.46 -0.74 -6.65
C GLY A 65 1.18 0.36 -5.86
N TYR A 66 2.04 1.14 -6.52
CA TYR A 66 2.68 2.29 -5.91
C TYR A 66 3.00 3.38 -6.94
N GLY A 67 3.10 4.62 -6.47
CA GLY A 67 3.58 5.76 -7.24
C GLY A 67 4.16 6.82 -6.32
N ILE A 68 5.30 7.39 -6.71
CA ILE A 68 5.92 8.55 -6.05
C ILE A 68 5.79 9.75 -6.98
N ASP A 69 5.32 10.86 -6.41
CA ASP A 69 5.17 12.12 -7.12
C ASP A 69 6.54 12.59 -7.61
N GLU A 70 6.59 13.12 -8.84
CA GLU A 70 7.84 13.39 -9.56
C GLU A 70 8.90 14.17 -8.76
N PRO A 71 8.55 15.23 -7.98
CA PRO A 71 9.51 15.98 -7.19
C PRO A 71 10.21 15.17 -6.08
N TYR A 72 9.65 14.04 -5.67
CA TYR A 72 10.13 13.23 -4.54
C TYR A 72 10.77 11.90 -4.97
N ARG A 73 10.99 11.70 -6.28
CA ARG A 73 11.67 10.51 -6.81
C ARG A 73 13.18 10.57 -6.54
N GLY A 74 13.87 9.43 -6.58
CA GLY A 74 15.32 9.34 -6.34
C GLY A 74 15.73 9.11 -4.87
N HIS A 75 14.77 9.06 -3.94
CA HIS A 75 15.02 8.88 -2.50
C HIS A 75 14.68 7.48 -1.95
N HIS A 76 14.44 6.51 -2.83
CA HIS A 76 14.01 5.15 -2.51
C HIS A 76 12.68 5.02 -1.73
N TYR A 77 11.84 6.06 -1.70
CA TYR A 77 10.55 6.03 -1.00
C TYR A 77 9.62 4.92 -1.50
N ALA A 78 9.60 4.63 -2.80
CA ALA A 78 8.83 3.52 -3.35
C ALA A 78 9.25 2.17 -2.74
N ALA A 79 10.55 1.91 -2.62
CA ALA A 79 11.07 0.67 -2.05
C ALA A 79 10.78 0.57 -0.54
N LYS A 80 10.90 1.69 0.19
CA LYS A 80 10.53 1.77 1.62
C LYS A 80 9.04 1.50 1.82
N ALA A 81 8.18 2.13 1.03
CA ALA A 81 6.73 1.90 1.06
C ALA A 81 6.38 0.44 0.77
N CYS A 82 6.98 -0.18 -0.25
CA CYS A 82 6.76 -1.60 -0.55
C CYS A 82 7.18 -2.52 0.60
N LYS A 83 8.29 -2.24 1.30
CA LYS A 83 8.70 -3.00 2.48
C LYS A 83 7.67 -2.93 3.61
N LEU A 84 7.09 -1.76 3.85
CA LEU A 84 6.00 -1.59 4.81
C LEU A 84 4.73 -2.35 4.36
N LEU A 85 4.38 -2.33 3.07
CA LEU A 85 3.27 -3.12 2.56
C LEU A 85 3.49 -4.63 2.73
N PHE A 86 4.73 -5.12 2.61
CA PHE A 86 5.03 -6.53 2.91
C PHE A 86 4.81 -6.85 4.40
N GLN A 87 5.11 -5.93 5.32
CA GLN A 87 4.78 -6.12 6.74
C GLN A 87 3.26 -6.25 6.93
N GLN A 88 2.48 -5.41 6.25
CA GLN A 88 1.02 -5.50 6.30
C GLN A 88 0.49 -6.79 5.67
N ALA A 89 1.05 -7.21 4.53
CA ALA A 89 0.65 -8.43 3.83
C ALA A 89 0.85 -9.66 4.72
N LYS A 90 1.98 -9.75 5.44
CA LYS A 90 2.28 -10.86 6.37
C LYS A 90 1.26 -11.03 7.49
N LYS A 91 0.47 -10.00 7.83
CA LYS A 91 -0.60 -10.11 8.82
C LYS A 91 -1.76 -11.00 8.32
N HIS A 92 -1.87 -11.22 7.00
CA HIS A 92 -2.92 -12.01 6.36
C HIS A 92 -2.55 -13.46 6.08
N GLY A 93 -1.35 -13.92 6.48
CA GLY A 93 -0.81 -15.23 6.14
C GLY A 93 0.01 -15.22 4.85
#